data_AF-A0A6N9P4Q5-F1
#
_entry.id   AF-A0A6N9P4Q5-F1
#
_cell.length_a   1.000
_cell.length_b   1.000
_cell.length_c   1.000
_cell.angle_alpha   90.00
_cell.angle_beta   90.00
_cell.angle_gamma   90.00
#
_symmetry.space_group_name_H-M   'P 1'
#
loop_
_entity.id
_entity.type
_entity.pdbx_description
1 polymer ?
#
loop_
_entity_poly.entity_id
_entity_poly.type
_entity_poly.pdbx_seq_one_letter_code
_entity_poly.pdbx_strand_id
1 'polypeptide(L)' 'MNGYIVAKYLRLSSEDGDLNQIGKLESNSISNQRDLLDSFIARAPDFAGATVIEFCDDGWSGKNFVEVR' A
#
# COMPACT_ATOMS: atom_id res chain seq x y z
N MET A 1 -6.19 -9.00 -22.84
CA MET A 1 -5.87 -8.73 -21.43
C MET A 1 -4.38 -8.47 -21.37
N ASN A 2 -3.94 -7.34 -20.84
CA ASN A 2 -2.51 -7.06 -20.69
C ASN A 2 -1.97 -8.04 -19.63
N GLY A 3 -0.90 -8.77 -19.95
CA GLY A 3 -0.34 -9.81 -19.07
C GLY A 3 0.49 -9.26 -17.89
N TYR A 4 0.41 -7.95 -17.64
CA TYR A 4 1.21 -7.30 -16.61
C TYR A 4 0.57 -7.45 -15.23
N ILE A 5 1.43 -7.66 -14.24
CA ILE A 5 1.10 -7.56 -12.83
C ILE A 5 1.70 -6.26 -12.32
N VAL A 6 0.86 -5.40 -11.74
CA VAL A 6 1.28 -4.16 -11.09
C VAL A 6 1.26 -4.39 -9.58
N ALA A 7 2.42 -4.28 -8.95
CA ALA A 7 2.54 -4.38 -7.49
C ALA A 7 2.57 -2.98 -6.87
N LYS A 8 1.67 -2.71 -5.92
CA LYS A 8 1.72 -1.55 -5.03
C LYS A 8 2.21 -1.98 -3.65
N TYR A 9 3.16 -1.23 -3.10
CA TYR A 9 3.73 -1.43 -1.78
C TYR A 9 3.47 -0.19 -0.93
N LEU A 10 2.79 -0.36 0.20
CA LEU A 10 2.45 0.68 1.15
C LEU A 10 3.20 0.42 2.45
N ARG A 11 3.73 1.48 3.07
CA ARG A 11 4.42 1.37 4.36
C ARG A 11 4.16 2.59 5.23
N LEU A 12 4.01 2.33 6.51
CA LEU A 12 3.98 3.34 7.55
C LEU A 12 4.87 2.89 8.71
N SER A 13 5.67 3.80 9.25
CA SER A 13 6.55 3.48 10.38
C SER A 13 5.74 3.18 11.64
N SER A 14 6.24 2.28 12.49
CA SER A 14 5.74 2.06 13.85
C SER A 14 5.76 3.31 14.74
N GLU A 15 6.54 4.31 14.34
CA GLU A 15 6.62 5.61 15.03
C GLU A 15 5.38 6.49 14.78
N ASP A 16 4.62 6.19 13.72
CA ASP A 16 3.35 6.85 13.42
C ASP A 16 2.27 6.20 14.31
N GLY A 17 2.02 6.80 15.48
CA GLY A 17 1.13 6.26 16.51
C GLY A 17 -0.37 6.25 16.16
N ASP A 18 -0.72 6.29 14.89
CA ASP A 18 -2.09 6.42 14.36
C ASP A 18 -2.93 5.15 14.61
N LEU A 19 -2.29 3.99 14.76
CA LEU A 19 -2.93 2.70 15.11
C LEU A 19 -3.32 2.58 16.59
N ASN A 20 -2.99 3.54 17.46
CA ASN A 20 -3.30 3.47 18.89
C ASN A 20 -4.78 3.72 19.24
N GLN A 21 -5.66 3.82 18.23
CA GLN A 21 -7.10 4.04 18.41
C GLN A 21 -7.86 2.70 18.41
N ILE A 22 -8.68 2.47 19.44
CA ILE A 22 -9.46 1.23 19.58
C ILE A 22 -10.37 1.04 18.37
N GLY A 23 -10.24 -0.09 17.67
CA GLY A 23 -11.07 -0.46 16.53
C GLY A 23 -10.57 0.03 15.16
N LYS A 24 -9.42 0.72 15.11
CA LYS A 24 -8.80 1.13 13.86
C LYS A 24 -7.93 0.00 13.30
N LEU A 25 -8.33 -0.54 12.15
CA LEU A 25 -7.65 -1.66 11.49
C LEU A 25 -6.46 -1.22 10.62
N GLU A 26 -6.41 0.06 10.23
CA GLU A 26 -5.39 0.63 9.34
C GLU A 26 -5.22 2.13 9.62
N SER A 27 -4.01 2.64 9.46
CA SER A 27 -3.68 4.07 9.55
C SER A 27 -4.23 4.88 8.37
N ASN A 28 -4.67 6.11 8.64
CA ASN A 28 -5.21 7.01 7.61
C ASN A 28 -4.18 7.31 6.51
N SER A 29 -2.90 7.34 6.89
CA SER A 29 -1.78 7.53 5.97
C SER A 29 -1.62 6.37 4.97
N ILE A 30 -1.95 5.14 5.35
CA ILE A 30 -1.92 3.99 4.42
C ILE A 30 -3.11 4.06 3.47
N SER A 31 -4.32 4.33 3.99
CA SER A 31 -5.51 4.47 3.16
C SER A 31 -5.32 5.56 2.10
N ASN A 32 -4.77 6.71 2.49
CA ASN A 32 -4.45 7.79 1.54
C ASN A 32 -3.40 7.37 0.50
N GLN A 33 -2.35 6.65 0.89
CA GLN A 33 -1.35 6.14 -0.05
C GLN A 33 -1.99 5.19 -1.08
N ARG A 34 -2.91 4.33 -0.62
CA ARG A 34 -3.65 3.40 -1.47
C ARG A 34 -4.46 4.13 -2.51
N ASP A 35 -5.24 5.12 -2.08
CA ASP A 35 -6.08 5.92 -2.98
C ASP A 35 -5.26 6.65 -4.05
N LEU A 36 -4.08 7.18 -3.66
CA LEU A 36 -3.17 7.85 -4.60
C LEU A 36 -2.60 6.90 -5.65
N LEU A 37 -2.17 5.71 -5.24
CA LEU A 37 -1.62 4.69 -6.13
C LEU A 37 -2.70 4.10 -7.04
N ASP A 38 -3.88 3.80 -6.50
CA ASP A 38 -5.01 3.28 -7.28
C ASP A 38 -5.48 4.30 -8.31
N SER A 39 -5.56 5.58 -7.93
CA SER A 39 -5.86 6.68 -8.85
C SER A 39 -4.78 6.85 -9.93
N PHE A 40 -3.51 6.57 -9.63
CA PHE A 40 -2.43 6.58 -10.62
C PHE A 40 -2.53 5.41 -11.59
N ILE A 41 -2.75 4.20 -11.09
CA ILE A 41 -2.85 3.00 -11.92
C ILE A 41 -4.07 3.08 -12.84
N ALA A 42 -5.21 3.53 -12.32
CA ALA A 42 -6.46 3.62 -13.09
C ALA A 42 -6.40 4.61 -14.26
N ARG A 43 -5.59 5.68 -14.16
CA ARG A 43 -5.43 6.68 -15.23
C ARG A 43 -4.33 6.35 -16.22
N ALA A 44 -3.53 5.31 -15.98
CA ALA A 44 -2.40 4.94 -16.83
C ALA A 44 -2.85 3.92 -17.90
N PRO A 45 -2.88 4.29 -19.19
CA PRO A 45 -3.32 3.39 -20.26
C PRO A 45 -2.47 2.12 -20.36
N ASP A 46 -1.18 2.22 -20.03
CA ASP A 46 -0.22 1.10 -20.05
C ASP A 46 -0.59 -0.01 -19.05
N PHE A 47 -1.33 0.32 -17.99
CA PHE A 47 -1.79 -0.62 -16.97
C PHE A 47 -3.25 -1.04 -17.16
N ALA A 48 -3.91 -0.62 -18.25
CA ALA A 48 -5.28 -1.00 -18.52
C ALA A 48 -5.42 -2.53 -18.59
N GLY A 49 -6.24 -3.08 -17.70
CA GLY A 49 -6.48 -4.53 -17.60
C GLY A 49 -5.35 -5.33 -16.96
N ALA A 50 -4.37 -4.68 -16.32
CA ALA A 50 -3.36 -5.35 -15.50
C ALA A 50 -3.96 -5.90 -14.19
N THR A 51 -3.37 -6.96 -13.66
CA THR A 51 -3.67 -7.44 -12.30
C THR A 51 -2.93 -6.58 -11.29
N VAL A 52 -3.65 -5.98 -10.33
CA VAL A 52 -3.03 -5.19 -9.26
C VAL A 52 -2.91 -6.03 -8.01
N ILE A 53 -1.71 -6.11 -7.43
CA ILE A 53 -1.43 -6.78 -6.15
C ILE A 53 -0.91 -5.76 -5.13
N GLU A 54 -1.24 -5.99 -3.86
CA GLU A 54 -0.90 -5.08 -2.77
C GLU A 54 -0.05 -5.75 -1.69
N PHE A 55 0.93 -5.01 -1.21
CA PHE A 55 1.75 -5.33 -0.05
C PHE A 55 1.67 -4.16 0.93
N CYS A 56 1.37 -4.41 2.21
CA CYS A 56 1.15 -3.36 3.20
C CYS A 56 1.91 -3.65 4.49
N ASP A 57 2.81 -2.73 4.86
CA ASP A 57 3.56 -2.72 6.11
C ASP A 57 3.12 -1.52 6.97
N ASP A 58 1.97 -1.63 7.63
CA ASP A 58 1.43 -0.60 8.54
C ASP A 58 1.99 -0.81 9.96
N GLY A 59 2.90 0.08 10.40
CA GLY A 59 3.52 0.02 11.72
C GLY A 59 4.85 -0.76 11.75
N TRP A 60 5.62 -0.76 10.67
CA TRP A 60 6.93 -1.45 10.59
C TRP A 60 8.09 -0.48 10.47
N SER A 61 9.15 -0.67 11.26
CA SER A 61 10.32 0.24 11.27
C SER A 61 10.92 0.37 9.87
N GLY A 62 11.00 1.56 9.30
CA GLY A 62 11.47 1.81 7.91
C GLY A 62 12.94 1.48 7.62
N LYS A 63 13.66 0.89 8.57
CA LYS A 63 15.12 0.68 8.50
C LYS A 63 15.53 -0.48 7.60
N ASN A 64 14.68 -1.50 7.45
CA ASN A 64 14.95 -2.67 6.61
C ASN A 64 13.65 -3.21 5.98
N PHE A 65 13.77 -3.79 4.79
CA PHE A 65 12.77 -4.72 4.26
C PHE A 65 12.94 -6.05 4.99
N VAL A 66 12.25 -6.19 6.12
CA VAL A 66 12.14 -7.49 6.77
C VAL A 66 11.10 -8.29 5.98
N GLU A 67 11.51 -9.43 5.41
CA GLU A 67 10.57 -10.36 4.78
C GLU A 67 9.69 -10.94 5.89
N VAL A 68 8.43 -10.52 5.95
CA VAL A 68 7.43 -11.12 6.85
C VAL A 68 6.53 -11.95 5.94
N ARG A 69 6.77 -13.27 5.95
CA ARG A 69 5.89 -14.24 5.29
C ARG A 69 4.66 -14.50 6.13
#